data_AF-A0A9E2ZIP9-F1
#
_entry.id   AF-A0A9E2ZIP9-F1
#
_cell.length_a   1.000
_cell.length_b   1.000
_cell.length_c   1.000
_cell.angle_alpha   90.00
_cell.angle_beta   90.00
_cell.angle_gamma   90.00
#
_symmetry.space_group_name_H-M   'P 1'
#
loop_
_entity.id
_entity.type
_entity.pdbx_description
1 polymer ?
#
loop_
_entity_poly.entity_id
_entity_poly.type
_entity_poly.pdbx_seq_one_letter_code
_entity_poly.pdbx_strand_id
1 'polypeptide(L)'
;MSGISSIVAFVIATIAVAGVAWIVSLATEQLGLSFGPGPTGLLHSTLGNLPEFFVVIFALGAGERTVAETAILGSILVNALLVLGLVIVAGASRAGDGVMRFSPRLPNDTATLLLLATFIIVLIGLTDAARDPASHHTRTISIIGAVAILIVYAIWTVQYLRSGQDQPEAGERPRLSARASATMLAAGAAASAIVSDWFVHALRPTITTLHISQAFAGLVIVAIAGNAVENVAGIALSYRGRAELAIAVVKNSV
;
A
#
# COMPACT_ATOMS: atom_id res chain seq x y z
N MET A 1 10.14 26.05 22.07
CA MET A 1 11.16 25.43 21.20
C MET A 1 10.80 23.97 20.80
N SER A 2 9.53 23.55 20.98
CA SER A 2 9.09 22.15 20.85
C SER A 2 8.54 21.74 19.47
N GLY A 3 7.95 22.66 18.70
CA GLY A 3 7.30 22.34 17.41
C GLY A 3 8.26 22.02 16.26
N ILE A 4 9.46 22.61 16.23
CA ILE A 4 10.47 22.29 15.21
C ILE A 4 11.03 20.88 15.46
N SER A 5 11.22 20.50 16.72
CA SER A 5 11.68 19.17 17.09
C SER A 5 10.67 18.07 16.70
N SER A 6 9.37 18.34 16.82
CA SER A 6 8.34 17.35 16.41
C SER A 6 8.27 17.20 14.90
N ILE A 7 8.32 18.30 14.13
CA ILE A 7 8.33 18.24 12.67
C ILE A 7 9.55 17.49 12.17
N VAL A 8 10.74 17.77 12.71
CA VAL A 8 11.97 17.07 12.34
C VAL A 8 11.87 15.58 12.70
N ALA A 9 11.41 15.24 13.91
CA ALA A 9 11.20 13.86 14.31
C ALA A 9 10.20 13.14 13.38
N PHE A 10 9.13 13.82 12.98
CA PHE A 10 8.12 13.29 12.07
C PHE A 10 8.67 13.07 10.65
N VAL A 11 9.44 14.01 10.11
CA VAL A 11 10.08 13.84 8.80
C VAL A 11 11.07 12.67 8.83
N ILE A 12 11.89 12.57 9.88
CA ILE A 12 12.83 11.45 10.05
C ILE A 12 12.07 10.12 10.18
N ALA A 13 11.00 10.08 10.98
CA ALA A 13 10.19 8.88 11.14
C ALA A 13 9.49 8.49 9.83
N THR A 14 8.97 9.46 9.06
CA THR A 14 8.39 9.23 7.72
C THR A 14 9.40 8.58 6.78
N ILE A 15 10.63 9.12 6.72
CA ILE A 15 11.71 8.58 5.89
C ILE A 15 12.10 7.18 6.39
N ALA A 16 12.13 6.96 7.70
CA ALA A 16 12.44 5.65 8.27
C ALA A 16 11.35 4.62 7.93
N VAL A 17 10.06 4.98 7.99
CA VAL A 17 8.94 4.10 7.58
C VAL A 17 9.14 3.70 6.12
N ALA A 18 9.34 4.66 5.22
CA ALA A 18 9.58 4.39 3.81
C ALA A 18 10.81 3.49 3.57
N GLY A 19 11.90 3.74 4.30
CA GLY A 19 13.13 2.95 4.20
C GLY A 19 12.96 1.51 4.68
N VAL A 20 12.24 1.30 5.78
CA VAL A 20 11.96 -0.05 6.26
C VAL A 20 10.96 -0.76 5.34
N ALA A 21 9.97 -0.03 4.80
CA ALA A 21 9.06 -0.59 3.80
C ALA A 21 9.81 -1.09 2.56
N TRP A 22 10.84 -0.37 2.12
CA TRP A 22 11.70 -0.82 1.03
C TRP A 22 12.40 -2.14 1.35
N ILE A 23 12.96 -2.26 2.56
CA ILE A 23 13.65 -3.47 3.01
C ILE A 23 12.67 -4.65 3.06
N VAL A 24 11.47 -4.45 3.62
CA VAL A 24 10.44 -5.48 3.71
C VAL A 24 9.97 -5.92 2.32
N SER A 25 9.70 -4.97 1.43
CA SER A 25 9.29 -5.20 0.04
C SER A 25 10.35 -6.02 -0.73
N LEU A 26 11.61 -5.59 -0.68
CA LEU A 26 12.73 -6.32 -1.29
C LEU A 26 12.93 -7.72 -0.69
N ALA A 27 12.88 -7.86 0.63
CA ALA A 27 13.08 -9.15 1.28
C ALA A 27 11.95 -10.12 0.91
N THR A 28 10.73 -9.61 0.81
CA THR A 28 9.54 -10.38 0.40
C THR A 28 9.66 -10.84 -1.04
N GLU A 29 10.09 -9.96 -1.95
CA GLU A 29 10.37 -10.30 -3.35
C GLU A 29 11.44 -11.39 -3.46
N GLN A 30 12.60 -11.19 -2.83
CA GLN A 30 13.71 -12.15 -2.88
C GLN A 30 13.35 -13.50 -2.25
N LEU A 31 12.52 -13.49 -1.21
CA LEU A 31 12.01 -14.72 -0.60
C LEU A 31 11.02 -15.42 -1.52
N GLY A 32 10.09 -14.67 -2.13
CA GLY A 32 9.10 -15.19 -3.06
C GLY A 32 9.74 -15.89 -4.26
N LEU A 33 10.78 -15.30 -4.86
CA LEU A 33 11.52 -15.90 -5.98
C LEU A 33 12.09 -17.30 -5.66
N SER A 34 12.25 -17.67 -4.39
CA SER A 34 12.67 -19.01 -3.96
C SER A 34 11.53 -20.05 -3.93
N PHE A 35 10.26 -19.62 -3.94
CA PHE A 35 9.06 -20.46 -3.82
C PHE A 35 8.22 -20.57 -5.10
N GLY A 36 8.61 -19.87 -6.17
CA GLY A 36 7.91 -19.87 -7.46
C GLY A 36 6.77 -18.84 -7.56
N PRO A 37 6.15 -18.67 -8.74
CA PRO A 37 5.32 -17.50 -9.07
C PRO A 37 4.09 -17.32 -8.19
N GLY A 38 3.30 -18.39 -7.96
CA GLY A 38 2.08 -18.31 -7.15
C GLY A 38 2.35 -17.89 -5.69
N PRO A 39 3.17 -18.63 -4.94
CA PRO A 39 3.54 -18.25 -3.57
C PRO A 39 4.26 -16.90 -3.46
N THR A 40 4.99 -16.47 -4.50
CA THR A 40 5.61 -15.13 -4.55
C THR A 40 4.56 -14.04 -4.45
N GLY A 41 3.50 -14.11 -5.26
CA GLY A 41 2.42 -13.11 -5.24
C GLY A 41 1.71 -13.04 -3.90
N LEU A 42 1.45 -14.19 -3.27
CA LEU A 42 0.85 -14.26 -1.94
C LEU A 42 1.73 -13.64 -0.86
N LEU A 43 3.02 -14.00 -0.85
CA LEU A 43 4.00 -13.43 0.08
C LEU A 43 4.09 -11.92 -0.10
N HIS A 44 4.15 -11.44 -1.34
CA HIS A 44 4.19 -10.01 -1.65
C HIS A 44 2.94 -9.28 -1.15
N SER A 45 1.74 -9.81 -1.42
CA SER A 45 0.48 -9.20 -0.99
C SER A 45 0.29 -9.17 0.53
N THR A 46 0.92 -10.09 1.27
CA THR A 46 0.73 -10.21 2.73
C THR A 46 1.86 -9.55 3.52
N LEU A 47 3.11 -9.82 3.15
CA LEU A 47 4.29 -9.37 3.86
C LEU A 47 4.81 -8.02 3.33
N GLY A 48 4.61 -7.71 2.05
CA GLY A 48 4.99 -6.42 1.47
C GLY A 48 4.27 -5.23 2.13
N ASN A 49 3.01 -5.43 2.55
CA ASN A 49 2.18 -4.40 3.18
C ASN A 49 2.28 -4.37 4.72
N LEU A 50 3.20 -5.15 5.32
CA LEU A 50 3.40 -5.14 6.77
C LEU A 50 3.71 -3.75 7.37
N PRO A 51 4.54 -2.90 6.74
CA PRO A 51 4.81 -1.57 7.27
C PRO A 51 3.56 -0.70 7.40
N GLU A 52 2.74 -0.67 6.35
CA GLU A 52 1.46 0.03 6.36
C GLU A 52 0.53 -0.54 7.43
N PHE A 53 0.42 -1.88 7.51
CA PHE A 53 -0.36 -2.56 8.52
C PHE A 53 0.06 -2.18 9.95
N PHE A 54 1.37 -2.10 10.23
CA PHE A 54 1.85 -1.64 11.53
C PHE A 54 1.51 -0.18 11.80
N VAL A 55 1.68 0.72 10.84
CA VAL A 55 1.29 2.13 11.01
C VAL A 55 -0.20 2.24 11.39
N VAL A 56 -1.06 1.48 10.72
CA VAL A 56 -2.51 1.43 11.02
C VAL A 56 -2.76 0.88 12.43
N ILE A 57 -2.13 -0.23 12.82
CA ILE A 57 -2.30 -0.82 14.16
C ILE A 57 -1.86 0.15 15.26
N PHE A 58 -0.67 0.76 15.13
CA PHE A 58 -0.16 1.68 16.14
C PHE A 58 -0.99 2.96 16.19
N ALA A 59 -1.49 3.46 15.05
CA ALA A 59 -2.42 4.59 15.02
C ALA A 59 -3.72 4.26 15.78
N LEU A 60 -4.30 3.07 15.55
CA LEU A 60 -5.47 2.60 16.31
C LEU A 60 -5.17 2.46 17.80
N GLY A 61 -4.00 1.90 18.16
CA GLY A 61 -3.54 1.75 19.54
C GLY A 61 -3.35 3.10 20.26
N ALA A 62 -2.94 4.14 19.54
CA ALA A 62 -2.79 5.50 20.05
C ALA A 62 -4.11 6.32 20.07
N GLY A 63 -5.23 5.71 19.66
CA GLY A 63 -6.52 6.38 19.56
C GLY A 63 -6.66 7.31 18.34
N GLU A 64 -5.74 7.24 17.38
CA GLU A 64 -5.74 8.01 16.12
C GLU A 64 -6.62 7.34 15.05
N ARG A 65 -7.88 7.05 15.41
CA ARG A 65 -8.80 6.31 14.52
C ARG A 65 -9.00 6.98 13.17
N THR A 66 -9.20 8.30 13.16
CA THR A 66 -9.36 9.06 11.92
C THR A 66 -8.12 8.97 11.04
N VAL A 67 -6.91 8.98 11.61
CA VAL A 67 -5.68 8.80 10.84
C VAL A 67 -5.63 7.40 10.24
N ALA A 68 -5.93 6.36 11.04
CA ALA A 68 -5.89 4.97 10.57
C ALA A 68 -6.88 4.71 9.41
N GLU A 69 -8.13 5.17 9.55
CA GLU A 69 -9.15 5.01 8.52
C GLU A 69 -8.81 5.80 7.25
N THR A 70 -8.35 7.05 7.41
CA THR A 70 -7.98 7.88 6.25
C THR A 70 -6.67 7.45 5.60
N ALA A 71 -5.75 6.80 6.32
CA ALA A 71 -4.53 6.23 5.74
C ALA A 71 -4.85 5.12 4.74
N ILE A 72 -5.77 4.20 5.08
CA ILE A 72 -6.20 3.12 4.16
C ILE A 72 -6.88 3.71 2.91
N LEU A 73 -7.81 4.66 3.10
CA LEU A 73 -8.45 5.37 1.98
C LEU A 73 -7.42 6.12 1.13
N GLY A 74 -6.45 6.74 1.80
CA GLY A 74 -5.38 7.50 1.20
C GLY A 74 -4.48 6.63 0.33
N SER A 75 -4.10 5.46 0.82
CA SER A 75 -3.29 4.47 0.11
C SER A 75 -3.90 4.11 -1.24
N ILE A 76 -5.21 3.83 -1.25
CA ILE A 76 -5.98 3.55 -2.47
C ILE A 76 -6.01 4.77 -3.40
N LEU A 77 -6.36 5.95 -2.89
CA LEU A 77 -6.51 7.14 -3.73
C LEU A 77 -5.17 7.66 -4.26
N VAL A 78 -4.13 7.67 -3.44
CA VAL A 78 -2.76 8.06 -3.82
C VAL A 78 -2.27 7.13 -4.92
N ASN A 79 -2.42 5.81 -4.77
CA ASN A 79 -1.94 4.89 -5.79
C ASN A 79 -2.76 4.98 -7.09
N ALA A 80 -4.09 4.99 -6.99
CA ALA A 80 -4.99 4.99 -8.15
C ALA A 80 -5.00 6.32 -8.93
N LEU A 81 -4.82 7.46 -8.25
CA LEU A 81 -4.90 8.78 -8.89
C LEU A 81 -3.52 9.44 -9.01
N LEU A 82 -2.84 9.66 -7.88
CA LEU A 82 -1.62 10.44 -7.86
C LEU A 82 -0.48 9.66 -8.55
N VAL A 83 -0.21 8.44 -8.10
CA VAL A 83 0.93 7.65 -8.55
C VAL A 83 0.70 7.15 -9.97
N LEU A 84 -0.50 6.61 -10.26
CA LEU A 84 -0.85 6.24 -11.62
C LEU A 84 -0.79 7.44 -12.58
N GLY A 85 -1.27 8.61 -12.16
CA GLY A 85 -1.16 9.85 -12.93
C GLY A 85 0.30 10.23 -13.21
N LEU A 86 1.17 10.20 -12.19
CA LEU A 86 2.60 10.47 -12.35
C LEU A 86 3.30 9.42 -13.24
N VAL A 87 2.91 8.15 -13.14
CA VAL A 87 3.39 7.07 -14.02
C VAL A 87 3.01 7.35 -15.47
N ILE A 88 1.76 7.76 -15.73
CA ILE A 88 1.30 8.11 -17.07
C ILE A 88 2.06 9.32 -17.60
N VAL A 89 2.21 10.39 -16.81
CA VAL A 89 2.96 11.59 -17.22
C VAL A 89 4.42 11.26 -17.52
N ALA A 90 5.08 10.49 -16.66
CA ALA A 90 6.46 10.06 -16.88
C ALA A 90 6.61 9.20 -18.15
N GLY A 91 5.70 8.25 -18.37
CA GLY A 91 5.71 7.39 -19.55
C GLY A 91 5.41 8.15 -20.84
N ALA A 92 4.43 9.04 -20.81
CA ALA A 92 4.07 9.91 -21.93
C ALA A 92 5.23 10.86 -22.30
N SER A 93 5.91 11.45 -21.30
CA SER A 93 7.06 12.33 -21.54
C SER A 93 8.26 11.63 -22.19
N ARG A 94 8.35 10.30 -22.05
CA ARG A 94 9.38 9.48 -22.68
C ARG A 94 9.02 9.05 -24.10
N ALA A 95 7.72 8.92 -24.39
CA ALA A 95 7.21 8.51 -25.69
C ALA A 95 7.37 9.65 -26.71
N GLY A 96 7.92 9.34 -27.89
CA GLY A 96 8.17 10.36 -28.93
C GLY A 96 6.92 11.04 -29.47
N ASP A 97 5.74 10.43 -29.29
CA ASP A 97 4.44 10.96 -29.69
C ASP A 97 3.55 11.38 -28.50
N GLY A 98 4.10 11.36 -27.27
CA GLY A 98 3.37 11.72 -26.06
C GLY A 98 2.32 10.70 -25.60
N VAL A 99 2.26 9.49 -26.18
CA VAL A 99 1.25 8.48 -25.85
C VAL A 99 1.90 7.25 -25.21
N MET A 100 1.61 7.04 -23.92
CA MET A 100 1.97 5.81 -23.22
C MET A 100 1.08 4.65 -23.70
N ARG A 101 1.69 3.58 -24.23
CA ARG A 101 1.00 2.38 -24.73
C ARG A 101 1.26 1.18 -23.81
N PHE A 102 0.26 0.33 -23.65
CA PHE A 102 0.30 -0.89 -22.84
C PHE A 102 -0.62 -1.96 -23.42
N SER A 103 -0.27 -3.23 -23.29
CA SER A 103 -1.05 -4.34 -23.84
C SER A 103 -2.35 -4.58 -23.04
N PRO A 104 -3.48 -4.97 -23.66
CA PRO A 104 -4.77 -5.13 -22.99
C PRO A 104 -4.90 -6.26 -21.96
N ARG A 105 -3.85 -7.04 -21.68
CA ARG A 105 -3.96 -8.35 -20.99
C ARG A 105 -3.68 -8.37 -19.49
N LEU A 106 -3.24 -7.28 -18.88
CA LEU A 106 -3.03 -7.18 -17.43
C LEU A 106 -3.96 -6.22 -16.65
N PRO A 107 -4.60 -5.18 -17.25
CA PRO A 107 -5.38 -4.20 -16.48
C PRO A 107 -6.78 -4.66 -16.03
N ASN A 108 -7.48 -5.50 -16.80
CA ASN A 108 -8.92 -5.70 -16.60
C ASN A 108 -9.31 -6.44 -15.32
N ASP A 109 -8.62 -7.52 -14.94
CA ASP A 109 -9.01 -8.33 -13.78
C ASP A 109 -8.81 -7.56 -12.46
N THR A 110 -7.72 -6.79 -12.35
CA THR A 110 -7.46 -6.01 -11.14
C THR A 110 -8.18 -4.67 -11.14
N ALA A 111 -8.46 -4.06 -12.31
CA ALA A 111 -9.32 -2.89 -12.37
C ALA A 111 -10.75 -3.22 -11.92
N THR A 112 -11.26 -4.41 -12.24
CA THR A 112 -12.58 -4.86 -11.80
C THR A 112 -12.61 -5.11 -10.29
N LEU A 113 -11.56 -5.70 -9.73
CA LEU A 113 -11.43 -5.92 -8.28
C LEU A 113 -11.23 -4.62 -7.51
N LEU A 114 -10.43 -3.69 -8.04
CA LEU A 114 -10.23 -2.36 -7.48
C LEU A 114 -11.53 -1.56 -7.53
N LEU A 115 -12.27 -1.63 -8.64
CA LEU A 115 -13.58 -1.00 -8.78
C LEU A 115 -14.57 -1.58 -7.77
N LEU A 116 -14.60 -2.91 -7.60
CA LEU A 116 -15.45 -3.58 -6.63
C LEU A 116 -15.06 -3.21 -5.18
N ALA A 117 -13.77 -3.25 -4.84
CA ALA A 117 -13.26 -2.89 -3.52
C ALA A 117 -13.52 -1.42 -3.20
N THR A 118 -13.24 -0.52 -4.15
CA THR A 118 -13.51 0.92 -4.02
C THR A 118 -15.01 1.18 -3.90
N PHE A 119 -15.84 0.50 -4.69
CA PHE A 119 -17.29 0.61 -4.60
C PHE A 119 -17.82 0.15 -3.23
N ILE A 120 -17.32 -0.97 -2.70
CA ILE A 120 -17.70 -1.45 -1.37
C ILE A 120 -17.26 -0.46 -0.27
N ILE A 121 -16.03 0.07 -0.35
CA ILE A 121 -15.51 1.06 0.61
C ILE A 121 -16.32 2.36 0.55
N VAL A 122 -16.62 2.86 -0.64
CA VAL A 122 -17.43 4.08 -0.85
C VAL A 122 -18.87 3.87 -0.39
N LEU A 123 -19.46 2.71 -0.66
CA LEU A 123 -20.80 2.36 -0.20
C LEU A 123 -20.87 2.35 1.33
N ILE A 124 -19.90 1.70 2.00
CA ILE A 124 -19.82 1.69 3.47
C ILE A 124 -19.62 3.10 4.02
N GLY A 125 -18.72 3.89 3.42
CA GLY A 125 -18.46 5.27 3.83
C GLY A 125 -19.67 6.20 3.66
N LEU A 126 -20.43 6.06 2.59
CA LEU A 126 -21.68 6.80 2.36
C LEU A 126 -22.78 6.40 3.35
N THR A 127 -22.86 5.11 3.70
CA THR A 127 -23.85 4.61 4.65
C THR A 127 -23.58 5.14 6.06
N ASP A 128 -22.30 5.29 6.45
CA ASP A 128 -21.90 5.94 7.71
C ASP A 128 -22.15 7.45 7.69
N ALA A 129 -21.85 8.13 6.57
CA ALA A 129 -22.05 9.56 6.41
C ALA A 129 -23.53 10.00 6.39
N ALA A 130 -24.44 9.11 5.95
CA ALA A 130 -25.88 9.39 5.83
C ALA A 130 -26.61 9.56 7.18
N ARG A 131 -25.97 9.25 8.33
CA ARG A 131 -26.52 9.39 9.70
C ARG A 131 -27.98 8.92 9.86
N ASP A 132 -28.34 7.80 9.21
CA ASP A 132 -29.64 7.16 9.41
C ASP A 132 -29.75 6.65 10.88
N PRO A 133 -30.95 6.40 11.44
CA PRO A 133 -31.15 5.84 12.80
C PRO A 133 -30.43 4.50 13.06
N ALA A 134 -29.87 3.89 12.01
CA ALA A 134 -28.94 2.76 12.05
C ALA A 134 -27.57 3.08 12.70
N SER A 135 -27.34 4.30 13.19
CA SER A 135 -26.13 4.72 13.94
C SER A 135 -25.77 3.79 15.12
N HIS A 136 -26.74 3.04 15.66
CA HIS A 136 -26.51 2.01 16.68
C HIS A 136 -25.88 0.70 16.16
N HIS A 137 -25.93 0.45 14.85
CA HIS A 137 -25.43 -0.75 14.20
C HIS A 137 -24.18 -0.52 13.35
N THR A 138 -23.62 0.69 13.29
CA THR A 138 -22.39 0.99 12.50
C THR A 138 -21.30 -0.04 12.76
N ARG A 139 -21.04 -0.39 14.03
CA ARG A 139 -20.04 -1.41 14.39
C ARG A 139 -20.38 -2.79 13.80
N THR A 140 -21.63 -3.22 13.89
CA THR A 140 -22.08 -4.52 13.36
C THR A 140 -21.97 -4.55 11.84
N ILE A 141 -22.37 -3.46 11.17
CA ILE A 141 -22.28 -3.31 9.72
C ILE A 141 -20.82 -3.33 9.26
N SER A 142 -19.92 -2.60 9.94
CA SER A 142 -18.49 -2.61 9.63
C SER A 142 -17.86 -3.98 9.83
N ILE A 143 -18.23 -4.73 10.88
CA ILE A 143 -17.73 -6.09 11.12
C ILE A 143 -18.21 -7.03 9.99
N ILE A 144 -19.49 -6.99 9.63
CA ILE A 144 -20.04 -7.80 8.54
C ILE A 144 -19.34 -7.46 7.23
N GLY A 145 -19.15 -6.16 6.93
CA GLY A 145 -18.43 -5.69 5.75
C GLY A 145 -16.98 -6.18 5.71
N ALA A 146 -16.25 -6.06 6.82
CA ALA A 146 -14.87 -6.55 6.92
C ALA A 146 -14.76 -8.06 6.70
N VAL A 147 -15.68 -8.86 7.29
CA VAL A 147 -15.73 -10.31 7.07
C VAL A 147 -16.05 -10.64 5.61
N ALA A 148 -16.99 -9.93 4.99
CA ALA A 148 -17.33 -10.13 3.58
C ALA A 148 -16.13 -9.85 2.67
N ILE A 149 -15.41 -8.73 2.88
CA ILE A 149 -14.20 -8.39 2.12
C ILE A 149 -13.11 -9.45 2.32
N LEU A 150 -12.90 -9.92 3.55
CA LEU A 150 -11.94 -10.99 3.83
C LEU A 150 -12.28 -12.31 3.12
N ILE A 151 -13.56 -12.68 3.05
CA ILE A 151 -14.02 -13.87 2.31
C ILE A 151 -13.74 -13.70 0.81
N VAL A 152 -14.08 -12.54 0.24
CA VAL A 152 -13.81 -12.23 -1.17
C VAL A 152 -12.31 -12.30 -1.45
N TYR A 153 -11.48 -11.71 -0.60
CA TYR A 153 -10.02 -11.77 -0.69
C TYR A 153 -9.51 -13.21 -0.60
N ALA A 154 -10.02 -14.02 0.32
CA ALA A 154 -9.62 -15.42 0.48
C ALA A 154 -9.98 -16.27 -0.75
N ILE A 155 -11.20 -16.11 -1.28
CA ILE A 155 -11.63 -16.80 -2.50
C ILE A 155 -10.75 -16.39 -3.68
N TRP A 156 -10.55 -15.08 -3.87
CA TRP A 156 -9.68 -14.55 -4.92
C TRP A 156 -8.26 -15.12 -4.82
N THR A 157 -7.69 -15.11 -3.62
CA THR A 157 -6.34 -15.62 -3.35
C THR A 157 -6.21 -17.11 -3.69
N VAL A 158 -7.19 -17.93 -3.30
CA VAL A 158 -7.18 -19.37 -3.61
C VAL A 158 -7.27 -19.60 -5.12
N GLN A 159 -8.12 -18.85 -5.83
CA GLN A 159 -8.23 -18.97 -7.29
C GLN A 159 -6.97 -18.48 -7.99
N TYR A 160 -6.37 -17.38 -7.53
CA TYR A 160 -5.10 -16.83 -8.03
C TYR A 160 -3.96 -17.85 -7.89
N LEU A 161 -3.85 -18.52 -6.74
CA LEU A 161 -2.81 -19.54 -6.52
C LEU A 161 -3.02 -20.78 -7.40
N ARG A 162 -4.26 -21.09 -7.77
CA ARG A 162 -4.61 -22.21 -8.65
C ARG A 162 -4.41 -21.87 -10.13
N SER A 163 -4.68 -20.65 -10.55
CA SER A 163 -4.53 -20.19 -11.94
C SER A 163 -3.11 -19.74 -12.30
N GLY A 164 -2.29 -19.37 -11.30
CA GLY A 164 -0.91 -18.92 -11.47
C GLY A 164 0.12 -20.00 -11.87
N GLN A 165 -0.31 -21.23 -12.19
CA GLN A 165 0.59 -22.29 -12.70
C GLN A 165 0.94 -22.12 -14.19
N ASP A 166 0.21 -21.28 -14.93
CA ASP A 166 0.32 -21.17 -16.40
C ASP A 166 0.95 -19.87 -16.92
N GLN A 167 1.55 -19.01 -16.06
CA GLN A 167 2.22 -17.78 -16.51
C GLN A 167 3.75 -17.96 -16.55
N PRO A 168 4.36 -18.16 -17.73
CA PRO A 168 5.80 -18.12 -17.90
C PRO A 168 6.25 -16.67 -18.03
N GLU A 169 6.73 -16.06 -16.95
CA GLU A 169 7.44 -14.77 -17.04
C GLU A 169 8.89 -14.92 -16.57
N ALA A 170 9.76 -14.17 -17.24
CA ALA A 170 11.22 -14.26 -17.19
C ALA A 170 11.76 -14.19 -15.76
N GLY A 171 11.98 -15.35 -15.14
CA GLY A 171 12.38 -15.46 -13.75
C GLY A 171 13.72 -14.80 -13.49
N GLU A 172 13.70 -13.60 -12.90
CA GLU A 172 14.86 -13.09 -12.19
C GLU A 172 15.24 -14.10 -11.11
N ARG A 173 16.48 -14.57 -11.15
CA ARG A 173 16.96 -15.50 -10.14
C ARG A 173 17.07 -14.77 -8.80
N PRO A 174 16.69 -15.40 -7.68
CA PRO A 174 16.90 -14.81 -6.37
C PRO A 174 18.39 -14.47 -6.20
N ARG A 175 18.67 -13.21 -5.84
CA ARG A 175 20.02 -12.70 -5.60
C ARG A 175 20.50 -13.05 -4.20
N LEU A 176 19.55 -13.27 -3.28
CA LEU A 176 19.79 -13.68 -1.91
C LEU A 176 19.36 -15.14 -1.71
N SER A 177 20.04 -15.85 -0.80
CA SER A 177 19.57 -17.17 -0.37
C SER A 177 18.24 -17.05 0.39
N ALA A 178 17.37 -18.06 0.32
CA ALA A 178 16.09 -18.05 1.03
C ALA A 178 16.23 -17.75 2.53
N ARG A 179 17.30 -18.23 3.18
CA ARG A 179 17.60 -17.93 4.60
C ARG A 179 17.98 -16.46 4.81
N ALA A 180 18.78 -15.88 3.91
CA ALA A 180 19.14 -14.47 3.96
C ALA A 180 17.89 -13.58 3.73
N SER A 181 17.05 -13.92 2.75
CA SER A 181 15.79 -13.20 2.51
C SER A 181 14.83 -13.31 3.70
N ALA A 182 14.68 -14.48 4.30
CA ALA A 182 13.83 -14.69 5.47
C ALA A 182 14.33 -13.93 6.71
N THR A 183 15.64 -13.91 6.95
CA THR A 183 16.23 -13.15 8.08
C THR A 183 16.12 -11.64 7.86
N MET A 184 16.36 -11.16 6.64
CA MET A 184 16.16 -9.76 6.27
C MET A 184 14.68 -9.35 6.42
N LEU A 185 13.75 -10.22 6.03
CA LEU A 185 12.32 -9.99 6.17
C LEU A 185 11.89 -9.93 7.65
N ALA A 186 12.36 -10.85 8.48
CA ALA A 186 12.07 -10.85 9.91
C ALA A 186 12.64 -9.60 10.60
N ALA A 187 13.88 -9.21 10.27
CA ALA A 187 14.49 -7.99 10.79
C ALA A 187 13.76 -6.73 10.31
N GLY A 188 13.38 -6.68 9.03
CA GLY A 188 12.59 -5.60 8.44
C GLY A 188 11.22 -5.47 9.11
N ALA A 189 10.51 -6.58 9.33
CA ALA A 189 9.22 -6.58 10.02
C ALA A 189 9.34 -6.07 11.47
N ALA A 190 10.36 -6.51 12.22
CA ALA A 190 10.60 -6.03 13.58
C ALA A 190 10.96 -4.53 13.60
N ALA A 191 11.86 -4.09 12.72
CA ALA A 191 12.19 -2.68 12.56
C ALA A 191 10.96 -1.86 12.17
N SER A 192 10.08 -2.41 11.34
CA SER A 192 8.87 -1.76 10.87
C SER A 192 7.91 -1.50 12.02
N ALA A 193 7.72 -2.49 12.89
CA ALA A 193 6.90 -2.30 14.09
C ALA A 193 7.44 -1.16 14.98
N ILE A 194 8.75 -1.12 15.22
CA ILE A 194 9.39 -0.08 16.06
C ILE A 194 9.25 1.31 15.41
N VAL A 195 9.55 1.40 14.12
CA VAL A 195 9.54 2.68 13.40
C VAL A 195 8.11 3.20 13.21
N SER A 196 7.14 2.33 12.98
CA SER A 196 5.72 2.70 12.89
C SER A 196 5.17 3.24 14.21
N ASP A 197 5.54 2.64 15.35
CA ASP A 197 5.19 3.18 16.67
C ASP A 197 5.79 4.58 16.88
N TRP A 198 7.07 4.75 16.55
CA TRP A 198 7.74 6.05 16.63
C TRP A 198 7.10 7.10 15.71
N PHE A 199 6.75 6.73 14.49
CA PHE A 199 6.06 7.59 13.53
C PHE A 199 4.71 8.09 14.07
N VAL A 200 3.90 7.20 14.64
CA VAL A 200 2.60 7.58 15.21
C VAL A 200 2.77 8.52 16.40
N HIS A 201 3.78 8.29 17.26
CA HIS A 201 4.09 9.21 18.36
C HIS A 201 4.55 10.60 17.88
N ALA A 202 5.29 10.68 16.77
CA ALA A 202 5.71 11.94 16.17
C ALA A 202 4.58 12.66 15.39
N LEU A 203 3.56 11.92 14.96
CA LEU A 203 2.47 12.42 14.13
C LEU A 203 1.57 13.43 14.85
N ARG A 204 1.03 13.08 16.04
CA ARG A 204 0.08 13.95 16.76
C ARG A 204 0.65 15.36 17.07
N PRO A 205 1.88 15.49 17.61
CA PRO A 205 2.51 16.81 17.81
C PRO A 205 2.72 17.58 16.50
N THR A 206 2.92 16.88 15.38
CA THR A 206 3.12 17.52 14.07
C THR A 206 1.81 18.04 13.49
N ILE A 207 0.73 17.27 13.59
CA ILE A 207 -0.63 17.69 13.20
C ILE A 207 -1.02 19.00 13.90
N THR A 208 -0.79 19.06 15.22
CA THR A 208 -1.09 20.25 16.02
C THR A 208 -0.20 21.43 15.70
N THR A 209 1.09 21.21 15.45
CA THR A 209 2.04 22.30 15.09
C THR A 209 1.74 22.88 13.71
N LEU A 210 1.45 22.02 12.72
CA LEU A 210 1.18 22.42 11.33
C LEU A 210 -0.27 22.86 11.11
N HIS A 211 -1.14 22.73 12.11
CA HIS A 211 -2.57 23.05 12.01
C HIS A 211 -3.27 22.33 10.85
N ILE A 212 -2.86 21.09 10.57
CA ILE A 212 -3.49 20.24 9.57
C ILE A 212 -4.52 19.31 10.21
N SER A 213 -5.47 18.80 9.43
CA SER A 213 -6.43 17.82 9.95
C SER A 213 -5.81 16.43 10.07
N GLN A 214 -6.26 15.63 11.04
CA GLN A 214 -5.92 14.21 11.14
C GLN A 214 -6.26 13.45 9.85
N ALA A 215 -7.39 13.80 9.24
CA ALA A 215 -7.82 13.23 7.98
C ALA A 215 -6.83 13.52 6.84
N PHE A 216 -6.33 14.75 6.71
CA PHE A 216 -5.33 15.07 5.70
C PHE A 216 -4.00 14.35 5.97
N ALA A 217 -3.60 14.28 7.24
CA ALA A 217 -2.37 13.60 7.62
C ALA A 217 -2.42 12.11 7.26
N GLY A 218 -3.52 11.40 7.56
CA GLY A 218 -3.71 10.02 7.12
C GLY A 218 -3.82 9.88 5.60
N LEU A 219 -4.76 10.62 5.00
CA LEU A 219 -5.11 10.50 3.57
C LEU A 219 -3.94 10.80 2.62
N VAL A 220 -3.08 11.75 2.97
CA VAL A 220 -2.01 12.21 2.08
C VAL A 220 -0.65 11.79 2.61
N ILE A 221 -0.32 12.17 3.85
CA ILE A 221 1.05 12.02 4.34
C ILE A 221 1.37 10.56 4.64
N VAL A 222 0.53 9.88 5.43
CA VAL A 222 0.71 8.47 5.77
C VAL A 222 0.65 7.60 4.52
N ALA A 223 -0.34 7.84 3.65
CA ALA A 223 -0.51 7.11 2.40
C ALA A 223 0.70 7.19 1.46
N ILE A 224 1.26 8.40 1.28
CA ILE A 224 2.47 8.57 0.46
C ILE A 224 3.66 7.86 1.10
N ALA A 225 3.79 7.94 2.43
CA ALA A 225 4.92 7.35 3.15
C ALA A 225 4.89 5.81 3.13
N GLY A 226 3.71 5.22 3.32
CA GLY A 226 3.51 3.76 3.34
C GLY A 226 3.88 3.09 2.03
N ASN A 227 3.58 3.75 0.90
CA ASN A 227 3.82 3.22 -0.45
C ASN A 227 4.94 3.96 -1.19
N ALA A 228 5.78 4.73 -0.49
CA ALA A 228 6.74 5.63 -1.12
C ALA A 228 7.68 4.90 -2.09
N VAL A 229 8.02 3.67 -1.77
CA VAL A 229 8.94 2.82 -2.53
C VAL A 229 8.33 2.39 -3.84
N GLU A 230 7.14 1.83 -3.79
CA GLU A 230 6.38 1.36 -4.94
C GLU A 230 6.04 2.52 -5.86
N ASN A 231 5.71 3.68 -5.28
CA ASN A 231 5.43 4.91 -6.00
C ASN A 231 6.64 5.37 -6.82
N VAL A 232 7.82 5.44 -6.19
CA VAL A 232 9.07 5.82 -6.87
C VAL A 232 9.48 4.76 -7.90
N ALA A 233 9.35 3.48 -7.57
CA ALA A 233 9.67 2.37 -8.48
C ALA A 233 8.79 2.40 -9.74
N GLY A 234 7.48 2.57 -9.59
CA GLY A 234 6.54 2.68 -10.71
C GLY A 234 6.87 3.85 -11.63
N ILE A 235 7.11 5.04 -11.07
CA ILE A 235 7.49 6.24 -11.83
C ILE A 235 8.81 6.01 -12.58
N ALA A 236 9.82 5.44 -11.90
CA ALA A 236 11.13 5.18 -12.49
C ALA A 236 11.07 4.14 -13.62
N LEU A 237 10.29 3.07 -13.45
CA LEU A 237 10.05 2.07 -14.50
C LEU A 237 9.36 2.68 -15.72
N SER A 238 8.37 3.54 -15.49
CA SER A 238 7.66 4.24 -16.55
C SER A 238 8.58 5.16 -17.35
N TYR A 239 9.41 5.94 -16.65
CA TYR A 239 10.41 6.81 -17.28
C TYR A 239 11.46 6.04 -18.10
N ARG A 240 11.73 4.79 -17.74
CA ARG A 240 12.60 3.86 -18.50
C ARG A 240 11.89 3.18 -19.68
N GLY A 241 10.64 3.55 -19.97
CA GLY A 241 9.84 2.97 -21.06
C GLY A 241 9.26 1.58 -20.73
N ARG A 242 9.32 1.14 -19.47
CA ARG A 242 8.75 -0.14 -19.03
C ARG A 242 7.33 0.05 -18.49
N ALA A 243 6.44 0.51 -19.37
CA ALA A 243 5.06 0.90 -19.04
C ALA A 243 4.26 -0.21 -18.35
N GLU A 244 4.36 -1.45 -18.83
CA GLU A 244 3.58 -2.58 -18.28
C GLU A 244 4.03 -2.95 -16.86
N LEU A 245 5.35 -2.97 -16.61
CA LEU A 245 5.90 -3.20 -15.27
C LEU A 245 5.54 -2.05 -14.32
N ALA A 246 5.57 -0.81 -14.80
CA ALA A 246 5.17 0.35 -13.99
C ALA A 246 3.71 0.25 -13.53
N ILE A 247 2.80 -0.09 -14.45
CA ILE A 247 1.37 -0.30 -14.14
C ILE A 247 1.20 -1.49 -13.18
N ALA A 248 1.93 -2.59 -13.41
CA ALA A 248 1.88 -3.75 -12.54
C ALA A 248 2.32 -3.43 -11.10
N VAL A 249 3.39 -2.63 -10.92
CA VAL A 249 3.85 -2.19 -9.60
C VAL A 249 2.77 -1.37 -8.90
N VAL A 250 2.26 -0.31 -9.52
CA VAL A 250 1.23 0.56 -8.91
C VAL A 250 -0.01 -0.23 -8.51
N LYS A 251 -0.41 -1.18 -9.35
CA LYS A 251 -1.60 -2.01 -9.17
C LYS A 251 -1.47 -3.02 -8.02
N ASN A 252 -0.27 -3.58 -7.82
CA ASN A 252 -0.02 -4.55 -6.76
C ASN A 252 0.17 -3.89 -5.39
N SER A 253 0.25 -2.56 -5.34
CA SER A 253 0.37 -1.76 -4.13
C SER A 253 -0.96 -1.28 -3.55
N VAL A 254 -2.09 -1.68 -4.14
CA VAL A 254 -3.45 -1.25 -3.74
C VAL A 254 -4.29 -2.40 -3.20
#